data_AF-A0A512N413-F1
#
_entry.id   AF-A0A512N413-F1
#
_cell.length_a   1.000
_cell.length_b   1.000
_cell.length_c   1.000
_cell.angle_alpha   90.00
_cell.angle_beta   90.00
_cell.angle_gamma   90.00
#
_symmetry.space_group_name_H-M   'P 1'
#
loop_
_entity.id
_entity.type
_entity.pdbx_description
1 polymer ?
#
loop_
_entity_poly.entity_id
_entity_poly.type
_entity_poly.pdbx_seq_one_letter_code
_entity_poly.pdbx_strand_id
1 'polypeptide(L)'
;MGMDYSKSPAASVKRTYDLKIMDSDVRNSDRVDFRKGDYIKQLIKLMSRDTVEVKALTRGLQFFFLTGGAEGFLDSAIFSGVDASRVESGGSTTSGGDGTKMVFDMTNLLAAFDGHGNFVSSALLIRPLSITIPPPPPPGFHGWSEDAATKVLAAWDNCKVNLYHNANFEVKYYGLQVDDSKNYYKGRSIMVDIHKEEDTNGCIFIVDDSTPPLPDDDDPAPAKAAALKKLNDFEPKFIKDVQAKIGAKTAWPAGTMRVVKML
;
A
#
# COMPACT_ATOMS: atom_id res chain seq x y z
N MET A 1 -8.21 -20.25 10.29
CA MET A 1 -9.13 -19.31 9.62
C MET A 1 -9.14 -19.67 8.14
N GLY A 2 -10.30 -19.79 7.51
CA GLY A 2 -10.37 -19.99 6.06
C GLY A 2 -9.94 -18.70 5.36
N MET A 3 -9.12 -18.81 4.31
CA MET A 3 -8.83 -17.66 3.45
C MET A 3 -10.08 -17.33 2.66
N ASP A 4 -10.68 -16.17 2.93
CA ASP A 4 -11.78 -15.64 2.13
C ASP A 4 -11.23 -14.73 1.04
N TYR A 5 -11.79 -14.85 -0.15
CA TYR A 5 -11.37 -14.10 -1.32
C TYR A 5 -12.51 -13.20 -1.74
N SER A 6 -12.17 -11.98 -2.15
CA SER A 6 -13.17 -11.00 -2.57
C SER A 6 -13.78 -11.39 -3.93
N LYS A 7 -14.72 -10.60 -4.43
CA LYS A 7 -15.25 -10.73 -5.81
C LYS A 7 -14.36 -10.09 -6.87
N SER A 8 -13.17 -9.61 -6.53
CA SER A 8 -12.30 -8.97 -7.51
C SER A 8 -11.89 -9.94 -8.64
N PRO A 9 -11.57 -9.44 -9.84
CA PRO A 9 -11.05 -10.27 -10.91
C PRO A 9 -9.76 -11.03 -10.55
N ALA A 10 -8.96 -10.49 -9.62
CA ALA A 10 -7.69 -11.09 -9.18
C ALA A 10 -7.90 -12.28 -8.21
N ALA A 11 -9.06 -12.37 -7.55
CA ALA A 11 -9.33 -13.36 -6.50
C ALA A 11 -9.15 -14.81 -6.98
N SER A 12 -9.68 -15.15 -8.15
CA SER A 12 -9.60 -16.51 -8.69
C SER A 12 -8.18 -16.93 -9.08
N VAL A 13 -7.41 -16.00 -9.64
CA VAL A 13 -6.00 -16.19 -10.01
C VAL A 13 -5.17 -16.36 -8.74
N LYS A 14 -5.34 -15.47 -7.75
CA LYS A 14 -4.64 -15.55 -6.48
C LYS A 14 -4.92 -16.85 -5.74
N ARG A 15 -6.19 -17.28 -5.66
CA ARG A 15 -6.57 -18.57 -5.08
C ARG A 15 -5.86 -19.74 -5.75
N THR A 16 -5.71 -19.70 -7.08
CA THR A 16 -4.98 -20.72 -7.83
C THR A 16 -3.50 -20.75 -7.45
N TYR A 17 -2.87 -19.60 -7.26
CA TYR A 17 -1.47 -19.52 -6.83
C TYR A 17 -1.29 -19.99 -5.39
N ASP A 18 -2.18 -19.60 -4.48
CA ASP A 18 -2.13 -20.06 -3.09
C ASP A 18 -2.31 -21.59 -3.01
N LEU A 19 -3.24 -22.15 -3.79
CA LEU A 19 -3.39 -23.61 -3.90
C LEU A 19 -2.12 -24.29 -4.41
N LYS A 20 -1.42 -23.72 -5.39
CA LYS A 20 -0.12 -24.26 -5.84
C LYS A 20 0.91 -24.21 -4.72
N ILE A 21 1.00 -23.12 -3.96
CA ILE A 21 1.95 -22.98 -2.85
C ILE A 21 1.62 -23.95 -1.70
N MET A 22 0.34 -24.28 -1.51
CA MET A 22 -0.13 -25.29 -0.56
C MET A 22 0.04 -26.74 -1.04
N ASP A 23 0.63 -26.97 -2.21
CA ASP A 23 0.68 -28.29 -2.89
C ASP A 23 -0.71 -28.91 -3.08
N SER A 24 -1.71 -28.07 -3.35
CA SER A 24 -3.14 -28.41 -3.47
C SER A 24 -3.75 -29.05 -2.21
N ASP A 25 -3.10 -28.90 -1.05
CA ASP A 25 -3.57 -29.43 0.23
C ASP A 25 -3.83 -28.29 1.23
N VAL A 26 -5.10 -28.01 1.50
CA VAL A 26 -5.53 -26.94 2.41
C VAL A 26 -5.04 -27.10 3.86
N ARG A 27 -4.59 -28.30 4.25
CA ARG A 27 -3.93 -28.53 5.54
C ARG A 27 -2.59 -27.78 5.64
N ASN A 28 -1.99 -27.42 4.51
CA ASN A 28 -0.78 -26.62 4.40
C ASN A 28 -1.06 -25.11 4.29
N SER A 29 -2.24 -24.65 4.71
CA SER A 29 -2.64 -23.23 4.64
C SER A 29 -1.73 -22.30 5.44
N ASP A 30 -0.99 -22.81 6.43
CA ASP A 30 0.04 -22.07 7.14
C ASP A 30 1.19 -21.61 6.24
N ARG A 31 1.39 -22.24 5.06
CA ARG A 31 2.37 -21.79 4.05
C ARG A 31 1.94 -20.51 3.34
N VAL A 32 0.66 -20.14 3.43
CA VAL A 32 0.09 -18.93 2.81
C VAL A 32 -0.06 -17.86 3.88
N ASP A 33 0.98 -17.05 4.03
CA ASP A 33 1.02 -15.95 4.99
C ASP A 33 1.86 -14.82 4.40
N PHE A 34 1.24 -13.67 4.17
CA PHE A 34 1.94 -12.52 3.59
C PHE A 34 3.12 -12.05 4.45
N ARG A 35 3.15 -12.41 5.73
CA ARG A 35 4.25 -12.12 6.67
C ARG A 35 5.43 -13.09 6.55
N LYS A 36 5.34 -14.11 5.69
CA LYS A 36 6.42 -15.09 5.45
C LYS A 36 7.15 -14.81 4.14
N GLY A 37 8.47 -14.62 4.23
CA GLY A 37 9.32 -14.34 3.08
C GLY A 37 9.27 -15.40 1.97
N ASP A 38 9.24 -16.68 2.33
CA ASP A 38 9.21 -17.77 1.36
C ASP A 38 7.90 -17.84 0.58
N TYR A 39 6.79 -17.47 1.24
CA TYR A 39 5.49 -17.33 0.59
C TYR A 39 5.54 -16.19 -0.43
N ILE A 40 5.99 -15.00 -0.02
CA ILE A 40 6.06 -13.83 -0.90
C ILE A 40 6.98 -14.07 -2.10
N LYS A 41 8.12 -14.74 -1.91
CA LYS A 41 9.01 -15.13 -3.02
C LYS A 41 8.32 -16.05 -4.02
N GLN A 42 7.58 -17.06 -3.55
CA GLN A 42 6.82 -17.94 -4.42
C GLN A 42 5.70 -17.21 -5.14
N LEU A 43 4.99 -16.31 -4.44
CA LEU A 43 3.94 -15.49 -5.02
C LEU A 43 4.48 -14.58 -6.14
N ILE A 44 5.62 -13.90 -5.92
CA ILE A 44 6.31 -13.09 -6.95
C ILE A 44 6.62 -13.93 -8.20
N LYS A 45 7.18 -15.12 -8.02
CA LYS A 45 7.49 -16.03 -9.14
C LYS A 45 6.24 -16.43 -9.91
N LEU A 46 5.18 -16.86 -9.21
CA LEU A 46 3.93 -17.27 -9.86
C LEU A 46 3.26 -16.11 -10.60
N MET A 47 3.13 -14.93 -9.97
CA MET A 47 2.53 -13.75 -10.59
C MET A 47 3.31 -13.27 -11.82
N SER A 48 4.64 -13.35 -11.78
CA SER A 48 5.50 -12.91 -12.87
C SER A 48 5.79 -14.00 -13.92
N ARG A 49 5.26 -15.22 -13.76
CA ARG A 49 5.62 -16.39 -14.58
C ARG A 49 7.15 -16.59 -14.63
N ASP A 50 7.78 -16.57 -13.45
CA ASP A 50 9.21 -16.74 -13.21
C ASP A 50 10.12 -15.66 -13.84
N THR A 51 9.56 -14.54 -14.33
CA THR A 51 10.36 -13.45 -14.92
C THR A 51 10.91 -12.46 -13.89
N VAL A 52 10.36 -12.46 -12.68
CA VAL A 52 10.80 -11.61 -11.56
C VAL A 52 11.15 -12.50 -10.37
N GLU A 53 12.29 -12.20 -9.74
CA GLU A 53 12.74 -12.86 -8.52
C GLU A 53 13.37 -11.86 -7.56
N VAL A 54 13.39 -12.23 -6.27
CA VAL A 54 14.18 -11.54 -5.26
C VAL A 54 15.64 -11.93 -5.44
N LYS A 55 16.49 -10.96 -5.80
CA LYS A 55 17.90 -11.21 -6.09
C LYS A 55 18.73 -11.22 -4.82
N ALA A 56 19.82 -11.98 -4.84
CA ALA A 56 20.89 -11.81 -3.87
C ALA A 56 21.89 -10.74 -4.38
N LEU A 57 22.61 -10.13 -3.44
CA LEU A 57 23.69 -9.16 -3.67
C LEU A 57 23.26 -7.87 -4.40
N THR A 58 22.06 -7.37 -4.11
CA THR A 58 21.61 -6.05 -4.59
C THR A 58 22.04 -4.93 -3.64
N ARG A 59 22.26 -3.73 -4.18
CA ARG A 59 22.48 -2.54 -3.37
C ARG A 59 21.14 -2.01 -2.83
N GLY A 60 21.05 -1.85 -1.52
CA GLY A 60 19.84 -1.36 -0.85
C GLY A 60 18.71 -2.39 -0.81
N LEU A 61 17.51 -1.94 -0.44
CA LEU A 61 16.33 -2.79 -0.38
C LEU A 61 15.72 -3.05 -1.76
N GLN A 62 15.04 -4.18 -1.88
CA GLN A 62 14.21 -4.55 -3.02
C GLN A 62 12.75 -4.50 -2.59
N PHE A 63 11.98 -3.56 -3.16
CA PHE A 63 10.56 -3.42 -2.90
C PHE A 63 9.75 -4.07 -4.02
N PHE A 64 8.65 -4.72 -3.68
CA PHE A 64 7.75 -5.37 -4.62
C PHE A 64 6.31 -4.94 -4.36
N PHE A 65 5.70 -4.27 -5.33
CA PHE A 65 4.27 -3.97 -5.35
C PHE A 65 3.54 -5.07 -6.13
N LEU A 66 2.73 -5.86 -5.44
CA LEU A 66 2.02 -7.00 -6.00
C LEU A 66 0.54 -6.65 -6.21
N THR A 67 0.13 -6.40 -7.46
CA THR A 67 -1.28 -6.05 -7.73
C THR A 67 -2.18 -7.29 -7.64
N GLY A 68 -3.18 -7.26 -6.77
CA GLY A 68 -4.01 -8.42 -6.42
C GLY A 68 -3.41 -9.30 -5.30
N GLY A 69 -2.17 -9.06 -4.89
CA GLY A 69 -1.45 -9.93 -3.95
C GLY A 69 -2.06 -10.04 -2.55
N ALA A 70 -2.95 -9.11 -2.17
CA ALA A 70 -3.64 -9.10 -0.88
C ALA A 70 -4.87 -10.03 -0.83
N GLU A 71 -5.36 -10.51 -1.97
CA GLU A 71 -6.50 -11.44 -2.02
C GLU A 71 -6.22 -12.69 -1.16
N GLY A 72 -7.20 -13.10 -0.34
CA GLY A 72 -7.03 -14.16 0.66
C GLY A 72 -6.56 -13.67 2.05
N PHE A 73 -6.16 -12.40 2.18
CA PHE A 73 -5.72 -11.78 3.44
C PHE A 73 -6.56 -10.60 3.89
N LEU A 74 -7.57 -10.22 3.11
CA LEU A 74 -8.49 -9.14 3.44
C LEU A 74 -9.43 -9.55 4.58
N ASP A 75 -9.96 -8.57 5.32
CA ASP A 75 -10.93 -8.84 6.37
C ASP A 75 -12.20 -9.47 5.77
N SER A 76 -12.42 -10.75 6.06
CA SER A 76 -13.57 -11.51 5.57
C SER A 76 -14.91 -10.92 6.04
N ALA A 77 -14.95 -10.26 7.19
CA ALA A 77 -16.19 -9.64 7.68
C ALA A 77 -16.63 -8.48 6.79
N ILE A 78 -15.68 -7.85 6.09
CA ILE A 78 -15.91 -6.70 5.21
C ILE A 78 -16.00 -7.16 3.74
N PHE A 79 -15.10 -8.05 3.31
CA PHE A 79 -14.89 -8.34 1.90
C PHE A 79 -15.53 -9.63 1.38
N SER A 80 -16.19 -10.42 2.25
CA SER A 80 -16.92 -11.60 1.79
C SER A 80 -18.03 -11.19 0.83
N GLY A 81 -17.90 -11.60 -0.45
CA GLY A 81 -18.87 -11.26 -1.48
C GLY A 81 -18.85 -9.80 -1.96
N VAL A 82 -17.81 -9.02 -1.61
CA VAL A 82 -17.59 -7.64 -2.05
C VAL A 82 -16.41 -7.59 -3.03
N ASP A 83 -16.45 -6.73 -4.03
CA ASP A 83 -15.30 -6.50 -4.92
C ASP A 83 -14.28 -5.56 -4.28
N ALA A 84 -13.21 -6.12 -3.73
CA ALA A 84 -12.16 -5.33 -3.06
C ALA A 84 -11.28 -4.51 -4.02
N SER A 85 -11.42 -4.70 -5.35
CA SER A 85 -10.71 -3.89 -6.34
C SER A 85 -11.42 -2.58 -6.67
N ARG A 86 -12.67 -2.41 -6.20
CA ARG A 86 -13.50 -1.22 -6.46
C ARG A 86 -14.36 -0.89 -5.25
N VAL A 87 -13.71 -0.50 -4.16
CA VAL A 87 -14.40 -0.09 -2.93
C VAL A 87 -14.74 1.39 -3.03
N GLU A 88 -16.02 1.72 -3.06
CA GLU A 88 -16.48 3.10 -3.01
C GLU A 88 -16.48 3.62 -1.57
N SER A 89 -15.93 4.81 -1.36
CA SER A 89 -16.00 5.53 -0.09
C SER A 89 -16.37 6.99 -0.33
N GLY A 90 -17.17 7.55 0.58
CA GLY A 90 -17.24 9.00 0.77
C GLY A 90 -16.04 9.48 1.58
N GLY A 91 -15.78 10.78 1.55
CA GLY A 91 -14.70 11.40 2.32
C GLY A 91 -14.50 12.88 2.03
N SER A 92 -13.39 13.42 2.50
CA SER A 92 -12.87 14.77 2.27
C SER A 92 -11.45 14.70 1.71
N THR A 93 -11.15 15.49 0.67
CA THR A 93 -9.75 15.66 0.22
C THR A 93 -9.07 16.76 1.03
N THR A 94 -7.74 16.90 0.90
CA THR A 94 -6.93 18.07 1.32
C THR A 94 -7.60 19.43 1.03
N SER A 95 -8.42 19.48 -0.02
CA SER A 95 -9.11 20.69 -0.47
C SER A 95 -10.58 20.79 -0.01
N GLY A 96 -11.02 19.93 0.91
CA GLY A 96 -12.18 20.15 1.79
C GLY A 96 -13.55 20.12 1.11
N GLY A 97 -13.75 19.29 0.08
CA GLY A 97 -15.03 19.19 -0.61
C GLY A 97 -15.97 18.15 0.00
N ASP A 98 -17.07 18.59 0.60
CA ASP A 98 -18.23 17.73 0.91
C ASP A 98 -18.70 17.00 -0.35
N GLY A 99 -19.13 15.74 -0.20
CA GLY A 99 -19.62 14.92 -1.31
C GLY A 99 -18.53 14.37 -2.24
N THR A 100 -17.25 14.39 -1.80
CA THR A 100 -16.19 13.69 -2.53
C THR A 100 -16.49 12.19 -2.59
N LYS A 101 -16.31 11.61 -3.77
CA LYS A 101 -16.40 10.17 -4.01
C LYS A 101 -15.03 9.63 -4.38
N MET A 102 -14.63 8.55 -3.72
CA MET A 102 -13.37 7.87 -3.96
C MET A 102 -13.64 6.41 -4.29
N VAL A 103 -12.84 5.86 -5.20
CA VAL A 103 -12.81 4.42 -5.50
C VAL A 103 -11.43 3.91 -5.15
N PHE A 104 -11.37 2.87 -4.33
CA PHE A 104 -10.14 2.26 -3.86
C PHE A 104 -9.99 0.82 -4.35
N ASP A 105 -8.73 0.45 -4.60
CA ASP A 105 -8.29 -0.91 -4.85
C ASP A 105 -7.47 -1.39 -3.64
N MET A 106 -8.08 -2.25 -2.86
CA MET A 106 -7.52 -2.82 -1.63
C MET A 106 -6.87 -4.20 -1.87
N THR A 107 -6.75 -4.62 -3.13
CA THR A 107 -6.21 -5.94 -3.47
C THR A 107 -4.68 -5.96 -3.51
N ASN A 108 -4.01 -4.86 -3.17
CA ASN A 108 -2.58 -4.68 -3.38
C ASN A 108 -1.76 -5.04 -2.14
N LEU A 109 -0.58 -5.64 -2.36
CA LEU A 109 0.37 -5.99 -1.31
C LEU A 109 1.75 -5.36 -1.61
N LEU A 110 2.40 -4.81 -0.59
CA LEU A 110 3.79 -4.38 -0.64
C LEU A 110 4.67 -5.37 0.12
N ALA A 111 5.85 -5.67 -0.43
CA ALA A 111 6.88 -6.43 0.27
C ALA A 111 8.26 -5.79 0.12
N ALA A 112 9.12 -6.00 1.12
CA ALA A 112 10.51 -5.55 1.12
C ALA A 112 11.45 -6.70 1.43
N PHE A 113 12.56 -6.76 0.70
CA PHE A 113 13.67 -7.68 0.91
C PHE A 113 14.98 -6.90 0.97
N ASP A 114 15.97 -7.43 1.68
CA ASP A 114 17.28 -6.80 1.77
C ASP A 114 18.19 -7.12 0.58
N GLY A 115 19.40 -6.55 0.62
CA GLY A 115 20.42 -6.79 -0.39
C GLY A 115 20.91 -8.24 -0.47
N HIS A 116 20.62 -9.08 0.52
CA HIS A 116 20.94 -10.50 0.53
C HIS A 116 19.72 -11.37 0.15
N GLY A 117 18.57 -10.76 -0.14
CA GLY A 117 17.32 -11.45 -0.44
C GLY A 117 16.59 -11.98 0.80
N ASN A 118 16.95 -11.53 2.00
CA ASN A 118 16.20 -11.84 3.22
C ASN A 118 14.94 -10.99 3.27
N PHE A 119 13.85 -11.58 3.75
CA PHE A 119 12.61 -10.87 3.96
C PHE A 119 12.76 -9.82 5.07
N VAL A 120 12.25 -8.61 4.80
CA VAL A 120 12.24 -7.51 5.76
C VAL A 120 10.84 -7.34 6.33
N SER A 121 9.86 -7.07 5.46
CA SER A 121 8.46 -6.87 5.87
C SER A 121 7.51 -6.92 4.69
N SER A 122 6.21 -6.88 4.98
CA SER A 122 5.12 -6.82 4.03
C SER A 122 3.92 -6.08 4.62
N ALA A 123 3.13 -5.41 3.79
CA ALA A 123 1.88 -4.77 4.21
C ALA A 123 0.82 -4.81 3.12
N LEU A 124 -0.45 -4.93 3.53
CA LEU A 124 -1.59 -4.71 2.65
C LEU A 124 -1.69 -3.22 2.34
N LEU A 125 -2.26 -2.90 1.18
CA LEU A 125 -2.34 -1.52 0.70
C LEU A 125 -3.77 -1.14 0.30
N ILE A 126 -4.10 0.13 0.52
CA ILE A 126 -5.29 0.79 -0.05
C ILE A 126 -4.79 1.76 -1.11
N ARG A 127 -5.12 1.51 -2.37
CA ARG A 127 -4.70 2.36 -3.49
C ARG A 127 -5.89 3.13 -4.07
N PRO A 128 -5.89 4.47 -4.11
CA PRO A 128 -6.94 5.22 -4.79
C PRO A 128 -6.87 4.98 -6.30
N LEU A 129 -7.99 4.57 -6.88
CA LEU A 129 -8.20 4.48 -8.32
C LEU A 129 -8.70 5.81 -8.87
N SER A 130 -9.68 6.42 -8.22
CA SER A 130 -10.24 7.69 -8.66
C SER A 130 -10.74 8.52 -7.49
N ILE A 131 -10.73 9.83 -7.67
CA ILE A 131 -11.23 10.82 -6.73
C ILE A 131 -12.04 11.83 -7.53
N THR A 132 -13.32 11.96 -7.19
CA THR A 132 -14.26 12.88 -7.84
C THR A 132 -14.81 13.84 -6.79
N ILE A 133 -14.63 15.14 -7.01
CA ILE A 133 -15.17 16.21 -6.15
C ILE A 133 -16.35 16.88 -6.88
N PRO A 134 -17.45 17.25 -6.18
CA PRO A 134 -18.55 17.98 -6.78
C PRO A 134 -18.12 19.33 -7.38
N PRO A 135 -18.77 19.77 -8.47
CA PRO A 135 -18.50 21.09 -9.04
C PRO A 135 -19.10 22.22 -8.17
N PRO A 136 -18.45 23.40 -8.11
CA PRO A 136 -17.15 23.70 -8.71
C PRO A 136 -15.99 23.12 -7.88
N PRO A 137 -14.98 22.49 -8.51
CA PRO A 137 -13.85 21.97 -7.76
C PRO A 137 -13.00 23.12 -7.17
N PRO A 138 -12.36 22.90 -6.01
CA PRO A 138 -11.49 23.90 -5.39
C PRO A 138 -10.27 24.21 -6.29
N PRO A 139 -9.71 25.44 -6.23
CA PRO A 139 -8.53 25.81 -7.00
C PRO A 139 -7.35 24.85 -6.76
N GLY A 140 -6.75 24.35 -7.85
CA GLY A 140 -5.62 23.43 -7.77
C GLY A 140 -5.98 21.95 -7.71
N PHE A 141 -7.27 21.59 -7.67
CA PHE A 141 -7.70 20.21 -7.90
C PHE A 141 -7.59 19.86 -9.38
N HIS A 142 -6.77 18.86 -9.70
CA HIS A 142 -6.52 18.42 -11.08
C HIS A 142 -7.21 17.10 -11.43
N GLY A 143 -7.98 16.51 -10.50
CA GLY A 143 -8.59 15.19 -10.66
C GLY A 143 -7.59 14.05 -10.46
N TRP A 144 -8.04 12.98 -9.80
CA TRP A 144 -7.34 11.69 -9.79
C TRP A 144 -8.21 10.69 -10.54
N SER A 145 -7.75 10.23 -11.70
CA SER A 145 -8.50 9.29 -12.54
C SER A 145 -7.87 7.90 -12.52
N GLU A 146 -8.65 6.89 -12.86
CA GLU A 146 -8.18 5.51 -12.91
C GLU A 146 -7.07 5.30 -13.95
N ASP A 147 -7.13 6.04 -15.06
CA ASP A 147 -6.06 6.08 -16.07
C ASP A 147 -4.76 6.67 -15.49
N ALA A 148 -4.86 7.77 -14.73
CA ALA A 148 -3.71 8.37 -14.06
C ALA A 148 -3.11 7.39 -13.04
N ALA A 149 -3.95 6.80 -12.17
CA ALA A 149 -3.52 5.82 -11.17
C ALA A 149 -2.82 4.60 -11.81
N THR A 150 -3.31 4.14 -12.96
CA THR A 150 -2.72 3.00 -13.70
C THR A 150 -1.38 3.35 -14.33
N LYS A 151 -1.29 4.52 -15.01
CA LYS A 151 -0.03 4.99 -15.62
C LYS A 151 1.06 5.20 -14.59
N VAL A 152 0.68 5.80 -13.47
CA VAL A 152 1.54 5.99 -12.30
C VAL A 152 2.11 4.67 -11.81
N LEU A 153 1.26 3.66 -11.59
CA LEU A 153 1.73 2.40 -11.05
C LEU A 153 2.64 1.68 -12.05
N ALA A 154 2.31 1.71 -13.34
CA ALA A 154 3.18 1.18 -14.39
C ALA A 154 4.53 1.91 -14.48
N ALA A 155 4.56 3.20 -14.13
CA ALA A 155 5.77 4.01 -14.17
C ALA A 155 6.80 3.58 -13.11
N TRP A 156 6.36 3.04 -11.97
CA TRP A 156 7.18 2.72 -10.81
C TRP A 156 8.10 1.50 -10.96
N ASP A 157 7.89 0.64 -11.96
CA ASP A 157 8.75 -0.53 -12.13
C ASP A 157 10.19 -0.10 -12.43
N ASN A 158 11.12 -0.61 -11.61
CA ASN A 158 12.54 -0.27 -11.57
C ASN A 158 12.86 1.17 -11.13
N CYS A 159 11.91 1.89 -10.52
CA CYS A 159 12.18 3.21 -9.96
C CYS A 159 12.86 3.14 -8.58
N LYS A 160 13.62 4.19 -8.25
CA LYS A 160 14.19 4.35 -6.91
C LYS A 160 13.09 4.61 -5.90
N VAL A 161 13.27 4.04 -4.73
CA VAL A 161 12.43 4.28 -3.55
C VAL A 161 13.26 5.02 -2.53
N ASN A 162 12.72 6.10 -2.02
CA ASN A 162 13.27 6.86 -0.92
C ASN A 162 12.41 6.65 0.32
N LEU A 163 13.04 6.72 1.49
CA LEU A 163 12.35 6.75 2.76
C LEU A 163 12.38 8.21 3.23
N TYR A 164 11.20 8.81 3.39
CA TYR A 164 11.05 10.22 3.70
C TYR A 164 10.23 10.44 4.96
N HIS A 165 10.25 11.67 5.47
CA HIS A 165 9.49 12.13 6.61
C HIS A 165 8.57 13.26 6.16
N ASN A 166 7.26 13.08 6.29
CA ASN A 166 6.31 14.15 6.14
C ASN A 166 6.14 14.88 7.47
N ALA A 167 6.43 16.18 7.47
CA ALA A 167 6.23 17.06 8.62
C ALA A 167 5.39 18.31 8.27
N ASN A 168 4.69 18.28 7.13
CA ASN A 168 3.89 19.40 6.62
C ASN A 168 2.47 19.47 7.20
N PHE A 169 2.09 18.48 8.00
CA PHE A 169 0.76 18.23 8.58
C PHE A 169 0.85 18.15 10.11
N GLU A 170 -0.27 18.20 10.85
CA GLU A 170 -0.23 18.09 12.33
C GLU A 170 0.22 16.69 12.77
N VAL A 171 -0.08 15.69 11.95
CA VAL A 171 0.29 14.29 12.05
C VAL A 171 1.45 14.05 11.12
N LYS A 172 2.62 13.91 11.74
CA LYS A 172 3.88 13.60 11.09
C LYS A 172 3.98 12.10 10.91
N TYR A 173 4.59 11.70 9.80
CA TYR A 173 4.75 10.27 9.49
C TYR A 173 5.94 10.03 8.57
N TYR A 174 6.41 8.79 8.58
CA TYR A 174 7.39 8.29 7.62
C TYR A 174 6.68 7.46 6.56
N GLY A 175 7.17 7.55 5.33
CA GLY A 175 6.61 6.85 4.18
C GLY A 175 7.67 6.55 3.15
N LEU A 176 7.27 5.80 2.12
CA LEU A 176 8.08 5.61 0.93
C LEU A 176 7.71 6.63 -0.14
N GLN A 177 8.71 7.12 -0.84
CA GLN A 177 8.53 7.99 -1.99
C GLN A 177 9.16 7.31 -3.20
N VAL A 178 8.35 7.02 -4.20
CA VAL A 178 8.83 6.44 -5.46
C VAL A 178 9.10 7.55 -6.45
N ASP A 179 10.31 7.54 -7.02
CA ASP A 179 10.72 8.51 -8.04
C ASP A 179 9.85 8.36 -9.30
N ASP A 180 8.98 9.34 -9.56
CA ASP A 180 8.16 9.44 -10.77
C ASP A 180 8.78 10.44 -11.76
N SER A 181 10.01 10.16 -12.17
CA SER A 181 10.72 10.94 -13.19
C SER A 181 10.00 10.95 -14.55
N LYS A 182 8.99 10.09 -14.75
CA LYS A 182 8.14 10.04 -15.95
C LYS A 182 6.99 11.07 -15.91
N ASN A 183 6.84 11.81 -14.81
CA ASN A 183 5.98 12.99 -14.68
C ASN A 183 4.49 12.71 -14.88
N TYR A 184 4.02 11.54 -14.44
CA TYR A 184 2.59 11.20 -14.43
C TYR A 184 1.89 11.74 -13.18
N TYR A 185 2.64 12.09 -12.13
CA TYR A 185 2.18 12.75 -10.92
C TYR A 185 2.67 14.19 -10.81
N LYS A 186 1.77 15.13 -10.50
CA LYS A 186 2.13 16.52 -10.24
C LYS A 186 2.97 16.59 -8.95
N GLY A 187 4.24 16.96 -9.07
CA GLY A 187 5.22 16.91 -7.97
C GLY A 187 6.27 15.81 -8.10
N ARG A 188 6.19 14.97 -9.15
CA ARG A 188 7.20 13.96 -9.55
C ARG A 188 7.50 12.90 -8.49
N SER A 189 6.62 12.70 -7.54
CA SER A 189 6.84 11.82 -6.41
C SER A 189 5.52 11.44 -5.78
N ILE A 190 5.24 10.14 -5.78
CA ILE A 190 4.05 9.61 -5.12
C ILE A 190 4.47 8.84 -3.90
N MET A 191 3.64 8.98 -2.89
CA MET A 191 3.90 8.46 -1.56
C MET A 191 3.15 7.15 -1.34
N VAL A 192 3.85 6.18 -0.76
CA VAL A 192 3.27 5.01 -0.11
C VAL A 192 3.48 5.18 1.39
N ASP A 193 2.45 5.63 2.09
CA ASP A 193 2.56 6.10 3.47
C ASP A 193 1.33 5.73 4.30
N ILE A 194 1.20 6.30 5.48
CA ILE A 194 -0.10 6.38 6.13
C ILE A 194 -0.56 7.82 6.02
N HIS A 195 -1.63 8.07 5.28
CA HIS A 195 -2.37 9.29 5.48
C HIS A 195 -3.22 9.17 6.71
N LYS A 196 -3.15 10.21 7.51
CA LYS A 196 -3.95 10.36 8.72
C LYS A 196 -4.79 11.62 8.63
N GLU A 197 -4.34 12.71 8.01
CA GLU A 197 -5.11 13.96 7.99
C GLU A 197 -5.99 14.22 6.76
N GLU A 198 -5.82 13.46 5.69
CA GLU A 198 -6.56 13.70 4.43
C GLU A 198 -6.83 12.36 3.75
N ASP A 199 -7.93 12.23 3.02
CA ASP A 199 -8.27 10.91 2.47
C ASP A 199 -7.42 10.50 1.27
N THR A 200 -6.81 11.42 0.51
CA THR A 200 -5.73 11.22 -0.50
C THR A 200 -5.83 12.26 -1.64
N ASN A 201 -4.72 12.55 -2.32
CA ASN A 201 -4.67 13.11 -3.68
C ASN A 201 -3.93 12.16 -4.66
N GLY A 202 -4.03 10.84 -4.43
CA GLY A 202 -3.34 9.80 -5.19
C GLY A 202 -2.22 9.06 -4.44
N CYS A 203 -2.00 9.35 -3.16
CA CYS A 203 -1.14 8.56 -2.26
C CYS A 203 -1.72 7.16 -2.02
N ILE A 204 -0.84 6.18 -1.85
CA ILE A 204 -1.21 4.79 -1.52
C ILE A 204 -0.99 4.56 -0.03
N PHE A 205 -1.92 3.89 0.63
CA PHE A 205 -1.87 3.72 2.08
C PHE A 205 -1.45 2.34 2.52
N ILE A 206 -0.58 2.31 3.53
CA ILE A 206 -0.19 1.11 4.26
C ILE A 206 -1.27 0.80 5.30
N VAL A 207 -1.85 -0.40 5.21
CA VAL A 207 -2.80 -0.89 6.22
C VAL A 207 -2.02 -1.52 7.37
N ASP A 208 -2.23 -0.99 8.57
CA ASP A 208 -1.70 -1.53 9.82
C ASP A 208 -2.80 -1.48 10.90
N ASP A 209 -3.22 -2.65 11.39
CA ASP A 209 -4.31 -2.80 12.36
C ASP A 209 -4.05 -2.07 13.68
N SER A 210 -2.80 -1.72 13.97
CA SER A 210 -2.41 -0.96 15.17
C SER A 210 -2.42 0.55 14.98
N THR A 211 -2.83 1.05 13.80
CA THR A 211 -2.94 2.48 13.51
C THR A 211 -3.97 3.12 14.45
N PRO A 212 -3.59 4.12 15.27
CA PRO A 212 -4.53 4.82 16.11
C PRO A 212 -5.61 5.51 15.25
N PRO A 213 -6.85 5.65 15.74
CA PRO A 213 -7.88 6.39 15.03
C PRO A 213 -7.54 7.89 15.02
N LEU A 214 -8.15 8.61 14.07
CA LEU A 214 -8.15 10.07 14.09
C LEU A 214 -8.92 10.60 15.29
N PRO A 215 -8.52 11.75 15.85
CA PRO A 215 -9.38 12.47 16.78
C PRO A 215 -10.68 12.87 16.07
N ASP A 216 -11.80 12.76 16.78
CA ASP A 216 -13.06 13.30 16.29
C ASP A 216 -13.04 14.83 16.42
N ASP A 217 -13.70 15.54 15.50
CA ASP A 217 -13.73 17.01 15.57
C ASP A 217 -14.47 17.55 16.79
N ASP A 218 -15.40 16.75 17.33
CA ASP A 218 -16.16 17.05 18.55
C ASP A 218 -15.40 16.65 19.84
N ASP A 219 -14.19 16.08 19.73
CA ASP A 219 -13.41 15.71 20.91
C ASP A 219 -13.02 16.94 21.73
N PRO A 220 -13.13 16.90 23.08
CA PRO A 220 -12.64 17.98 23.92
C PRO A 220 -11.12 18.14 23.74
N ALA A 221 -10.64 19.39 23.78
CA ALA A 221 -9.25 19.73 23.43
C ALA A 221 -8.16 18.83 24.08
N PRO A 222 -8.25 18.43 25.37
CA PRO A 222 -7.27 17.50 25.95
C PRO A 222 -7.28 16.10 25.32
N ALA A 223 -8.45 15.59 24.92
CA ALA A 223 -8.58 14.29 24.26
C ALA A 223 -8.01 14.35 22.84
N LYS A 224 -8.34 15.41 22.07
CA LYS A 224 -7.78 15.66 20.74
C LYS A 224 -6.25 15.72 20.77
N ALA A 225 -5.67 16.46 21.72
CA ALA A 225 -4.22 16.54 21.89
C ALA A 225 -3.58 15.17 22.22
N ALA A 226 -4.22 14.36 23.07
CA ALA A 226 -3.72 13.02 23.40
C ALA A 226 -3.79 12.05 22.21
N ALA A 227 -4.86 12.10 21.42
CA ALA A 227 -5.01 11.30 20.20
C ALA A 227 -3.99 11.70 19.13
N LEU A 228 -3.82 13.00 18.87
CA LEU A 228 -2.79 13.52 17.96
C LEU A 228 -1.39 13.09 18.38
N LYS A 229 -1.09 13.10 19.68
CA LYS A 229 0.20 12.61 20.18
C LYS A 229 0.41 11.13 19.84
N LYS A 230 -0.59 10.27 20.08
CA LYS A 230 -0.51 8.83 19.72
C LYS A 230 -0.30 8.62 18.23
N LEU A 231 -0.96 9.42 17.39
CA LEU A 231 -0.82 9.34 15.94
C LEU A 231 0.57 9.74 15.46
N ASN A 232 1.13 10.81 16.02
CA ASN A 232 2.48 11.32 15.73
C ASN A 232 3.59 10.38 16.22
N ASP A 233 3.35 9.65 17.31
CA ASP A 233 4.28 8.66 17.84
C ASP A 233 4.16 7.30 17.12
N PHE A 234 3.11 7.11 16.31
CA PHE A 234 2.85 5.86 15.62
C PHE A 234 3.58 5.78 14.28
N GLU A 235 4.17 4.61 14.05
CA GLU A 235 4.80 4.25 12.80
C GLU A 235 4.38 2.82 12.40
N PRO A 236 3.89 2.60 11.17
CA PRO A 236 3.46 1.27 10.75
C PRO A 236 4.62 0.29 10.82
N LYS A 237 4.31 -0.96 11.16
CA LYS A 237 5.28 -2.04 11.28
C LYS A 237 6.18 -2.14 10.05
N PHE A 238 5.60 -2.03 8.86
CA PHE A 238 6.35 -2.09 7.61
C PHE A 238 7.46 -1.03 7.53
N ILE A 239 7.14 0.23 7.85
CA ILE A 239 8.12 1.32 7.81
C ILE A 239 9.16 1.16 8.91
N LYS A 240 8.75 0.74 10.12
CA LYS A 240 9.69 0.45 11.23
C LYS A 240 10.71 -0.62 10.85
N ASP A 241 10.25 -1.71 10.24
CA ASP A 241 11.13 -2.82 9.82
C ASP A 241 12.10 -2.35 8.71
N VAL A 242 11.63 -1.53 7.76
CA VAL A 242 12.45 -0.91 6.71
C VAL A 242 13.52 0.01 7.33
N GLN A 243 13.14 0.90 8.25
CA GLN A 243 14.07 1.78 8.96
C GLN A 243 15.11 0.99 9.75
N ALA A 244 14.67 -0.03 10.48
CA ALA A 244 15.56 -0.90 11.24
C ALA A 244 16.56 -1.60 10.33
N LYS A 245 16.12 -2.03 9.14
CA LYS A 245 17.00 -2.69 8.18
C LYS A 245 18.00 -1.76 7.52
N ILE A 246 17.59 -0.52 7.23
CA ILE A 246 18.48 0.51 6.66
C ILE A 246 19.42 1.07 7.73
N GLY A 247 19.00 1.09 8.99
CA GLY A 247 19.70 1.76 10.09
C GLY A 247 19.50 3.28 10.11
N ALA A 248 18.44 3.78 9.47
CA ALA A 248 18.14 5.22 9.40
C ALA A 248 16.63 5.47 9.29
N LYS A 249 16.18 6.63 9.79
CA LYS A 249 14.78 7.07 9.69
C LYS A 249 14.37 7.55 8.30
N THR A 250 15.34 8.05 7.53
CA THR A 250 15.17 8.49 6.14
C THR A 250 16.36 8.02 5.29
N ALA A 251 16.15 7.85 3.99
CA ALA A 251 17.19 7.37 3.07
C ALA A 251 16.89 7.73 1.61
N TRP A 252 17.92 8.19 0.89
CA TRP A 252 17.83 8.69 -0.47
C TRP A 252 19.01 8.18 -1.32
N PRO A 253 18.90 7.01 -1.98
CA PRO A 253 17.76 6.08 -2.00
C PRO A 253 17.77 5.06 -0.85
N ALA A 254 16.59 4.53 -0.52
CA ALA A 254 16.38 3.36 0.34
C ALA A 254 16.49 2.04 -0.45
N GLY A 255 16.08 2.03 -1.72
CA GLY A 255 16.06 0.83 -2.55
C GLY A 255 15.44 1.06 -3.93
N THR A 256 14.95 -0.03 -4.53
CA THR A 256 14.31 -0.02 -5.85
C THR A 256 12.97 -0.75 -5.82
N MET A 257 11.95 -0.19 -6.48
CA MET A 257 10.62 -0.79 -6.62
C MET A 257 10.54 -1.69 -7.85
N ARG A 258 9.86 -2.82 -7.71
CA ARG A 258 9.38 -3.65 -8.80
C ARG A 258 7.87 -3.76 -8.71
N VAL A 259 7.18 -3.61 -9.84
CA VAL A 259 5.72 -3.79 -9.90
C VAL A 259 5.44 -5.12 -10.57
N VAL A 260 4.75 -6.01 -9.86
CA VAL A 260 4.40 -7.34 -10.33
C VAL A 260 2.89 -7.45 -10.42
N LYS A 261 2.40 -7.66 -11.63
CA LYS A 261 0.98 -7.83 -11.92
C LYS A 261 0.65 -9.29 -12.14
N MET A 262 -0.48 -9.75 -11.58
CA MET A 262 -1.03 -11.07 -11.89
C MET A 262 -1.35 -11.18 -13.39
N LEU A 263 -0.88 -12.27 -13.99
CA LEU A 263 -1.03 -12.61 -15.41
C LEU A 263 -1.94 -13.82 -15.63
#